data_AF-A0A350M2S6-F1
#
_entry.id   AF-A0A350M2S6-F1
#
_cell.length_a   1.000
_cell.length_b   1.000
_cell.length_c   1.000
_cell.angle_alpha   90.00
_cell.angle_beta   90.00
_cell.angle_gamma   90.00
#
_symmetry.space_group_name_H-M   'P 1'
#
loop_
_entity.id
_entity.type
_entity.pdbx_description
1 polymer ?
#
loop_
_entity_poly.entity_id
_entity_poly.type
_entity_poly.pdbx_seq_one_letter_code
_entity_poly.pdbx_strand_id
1 'polypeptide(L)'
;MENLRIIGEQLDRNIFPHVKNGGIVIPSTISPPSMSLGEEHQNERQKRKRPTPPWTQPSRRQRTTCKAPSVISSYLKGKYQKELAAIESTYPGTQVWHQEKGLWLMTESSLLPDQCRKAIFLTAIPYVWPYTIRSWGFWKDVLLAKAQWIGPRHTNFPDGSICAFEPTDESWSHKDSIVELLDIYTLWALRHFHLEFFGRWPGRQVVHYSYERMTELNDSELCGCGNSTQKYKECCKTKDIALNKIAEMARFDAYTGGSQRIPPKAIVKVIVEQEAPPCISTIMSY
;
A
#
# COMPACT_ATOMS: atom_id res chain seq x y z
N MET A 1 15.35 -3.40 -18.88
CA MET A 1 13.92 -3.35 -19.31
C MET A 1 13.32 -4.72 -19.53
N GLU A 2 14.05 -5.68 -20.11
CA GLU A 2 13.53 -7.05 -20.31
C GLU A 2 13.03 -7.72 -19.02
N ASN A 3 13.78 -7.63 -17.91
CA ASN A 3 13.33 -8.16 -16.62
C ASN A 3 12.01 -7.55 -16.14
N LEU A 4 11.79 -6.25 -16.35
CA LEU A 4 10.54 -5.60 -15.96
C LEU A 4 9.34 -6.18 -16.74
N ARG A 5 9.51 -6.41 -18.04
CA ARG A 5 8.51 -7.05 -18.90
C ARG A 5 8.19 -8.47 -18.43
N ILE A 6 9.22 -9.28 -18.17
CA ILE A 6 9.07 -10.66 -17.69
C ILE A 6 8.34 -10.67 -16.35
N ILE A 7 8.73 -9.81 -15.39
CA ILE A 7 8.05 -9.72 -14.10
C ILE A 7 6.59 -9.32 -14.29
N GLY A 8 6.31 -8.37 -15.18
CA GLY A 8 4.93 -7.97 -15.49
C GLY A 8 4.07 -9.13 -16.01
N GLU A 9 4.61 -9.94 -16.91
CA GLU A 9 3.95 -11.14 -17.44
C GLU A 9 3.76 -12.24 -16.40
N GLN A 10 4.72 -12.40 -15.49
CA GLN A 10 4.62 -13.32 -14.36
C GLN A 10 3.50 -12.88 -13.39
N LEU A 11 3.45 -11.60 -13.04
CA LEU A 11 2.41 -11.05 -12.18
C LEU A 11 1.01 -11.21 -12.80
N ASP A 12 0.85 -11.02 -14.11
CA ASP A 12 -0.41 -11.30 -14.82
C ASP A 12 -0.87 -12.76 -14.69
N ARG A 13 0.06 -13.69 -14.46
CA ARG A 13 -0.18 -15.13 -14.25
C ARG A 13 -0.20 -15.52 -12.76
N ASN A 14 -0.22 -14.54 -11.85
CA ASN A 14 -0.13 -14.78 -10.41
C ASN A 14 1.17 -15.49 -9.98
N ILE A 15 2.26 -15.23 -10.69
CA ILE A 15 3.61 -15.71 -10.35
C ILE A 15 4.36 -14.52 -9.78
N PHE A 16 4.60 -14.54 -8.47
CA PHE A 16 5.27 -13.44 -7.78
C PHE A 16 6.78 -13.54 -7.93
N PRO A 17 7.48 -12.42 -8.18
CA PRO A 17 8.93 -12.36 -8.22
C PRO A 17 9.54 -12.47 -6.81
N HIS A 18 10.86 -12.67 -6.73
CA HIS A 18 11.59 -12.58 -5.46
C HIS A 18 12.20 -11.20 -5.27
N VAL A 19 12.17 -10.70 -4.05
CA VAL A 19 12.90 -9.49 -3.64
C VAL A 19 14.19 -9.93 -2.94
N LYS A 20 15.33 -9.44 -3.45
CA LYS A 20 16.65 -9.61 -2.84
C LYS A 20 17.00 -8.38 -2.02
N ASN A 21 18.00 -8.52 -1.15
CA ASN A 21 18.59 -7.41 -0.38
C ASN A 21 18.84 -6.19 -1.28
N GLY A 22 18.59 -5.00 -0.71
CA GLY A 22 18.58 -3.72 -1.40
C GLY A 22 17.30 -3.47 -2.22
N GLY A 23 16.27 -4.30 -2.05
CA GLY A 23 14.99 -4.17 -2.76
C GLY A 23 15.09 -4.48 -4.26
N ILE A 24 15.95 -5.43 -4.65
CA ILE A 24 16.13 -5.79 -6.05
C ILE A 24 15.13 -6.90 -6.40
N VAL A 25 14.21 -6.62 -7.30
CA VAL A 25 13.21 -7.58 -7.77
C VAL A 25 13.76 -8.40 -8.93
N ILE A 26 13.70 -9.71 -8.79
CA ILE A 26 14.13 -10.66 -9.82
C ILE A 26 12.96 -11.55 -10.28
N PRO A 27 12.87 -11.88 -11.58
CA PRO A 27 11.89 -12.84 -12.06
C PRO A 27 12.02 -14.19 -11.33
N SER A 28 10.89 -14.87 -11.15
CA SER A 28 10.87 -16.22 -10.59
C SER A 28 11.30 -17.27 -11.62
N THR A 29 12.07 -18.27 -11.19
CA THR A 29 12.65 -19.31 -12.05
C THR A 29 11.78 -20.56 -12.23
N ILE A 30 10.56 -20.58 -11.67
CA ILE A 30 9.53 -21.65 -11.69
C ILE A 30 9.76 -22.82 -10.70
N SER A 31 9.18 -22.66 -9.50
CA SER A 31 8.21 -23.55 -8.82
C SER A 31 7.74 -22.81 -7.56
N PRO A 32 6.46 -22.86 -7.16
CA PRO A 32 5.91 -21.88 -6.23
C PRO A 32 6.42 -22.12 -4.80
N PRO A 33 7.08 -21.15 -4.15
CA PRO A 33 7.07 -21.11 -2.69
C PRO A 33 5.83 -20.35 -2.21
N SER A 34 5.32 -20.82 -1.08
CA SER A 34 4.12 -20.43 -0.33
C SER A 34 4.16 -19.00 0.26
N MET A 35 4.44 -17.98 -0.55
CA MET A 35 4.31 -16.58 -0.10
C MET A 35 3.50 -15.77 -1.11
N SER A 36 2.26 -15.47 -0.73
CA SER A 36 1.36 -14.51 -1.37
C SER A 36 1.87 -13.09 -1.11
N LEU A 37 2.86 -12.65 -1.87
CA LEU A 37 3.36 -11.27 -1.81
C LEU A 37 2.34 -10.30 -2.43
N GLY A 38 1.29 -9.95 -1.66
CA GLY A 38 0.25 -9.02 -2.12
C GLY A 38 -0.69 -9.64 -3.13
N GLU A 39 -1.17 -10.86 -2.84
CA GLU A 39 -2.30 -11.44 -3.55
C GLU A 39 -3.59 -10.87 -2.96
N GLU A 40 -4.14 -9.84 -3.58
CA GLU A 40 -5.42 -9.26 -3.19
C GLU A 40 -6.54 -10.29 -3.47
N HIS A 41 -6.87 -11.13 -2.48
CA HIS A 41 -7.75 -12.28 -2.65
C HIS A 41 -9.25 -11.93 -2.71
N GLN A 42 -9.97 -12.75 -3.50
CA GLN A 42 -11.42 -12.88 -3.57
C GLN A 42 -11.99 -13.45 -2.26
N ASN A 43 -12.76 -12.66 -1.50
CA ASN A 43 -13.68 -13.23 -0.52
C ASN A 43 -15.08 -13.38 -1.13
N GLU A 44 -15.38 -14.60 -1.58
CA GLU A 44 -16.74 -15.08 -1.77
C GLU A 44 -17.55 -14.94 -0.49
N ARG A 45 -18.83 -14.60 -0.67
CA ARG A 45 -19.85 -14.49 0.36
C ARG A 45 -19.95 -15.78 1.19
N GLN A 46 -19.53 -15.72 2.45
CA GLN A 46 -20.20 -16.46 3.53
C GLN A 46 -20.55 -15.52 4.69
N LYS A 47 -21.56 -14.68 4.47
CA LYS A 47 -22.33 -14.06 5.56
C LYS A 47 -23.03 -15.17 6.35
N ARG A 48 -22.44 -15.60 7.47
CA ARG A 48 -23.19 -16.25 8.55
C ARG A 48 -24.20 -15.24 9.10
N LYS A 49 -25.47 -15.38 8.69
CA LYS A 49 -26.60 -14.63 9.24
C LYS A 49 -26.72 -14.95 10.73
N ARG A 50 -26.46 -13.97 11.60
CA ARG A 50 -27.02 -13.93 12.95
C ARG A 50 -28.12 -12.85 12.98
N PRO A 51 -29.31 -13.12 13.55
CA PRO A 51 -30.37 -12.13 13.61
C PRO A 51 -30.04 -11.08 14.67
N THR A 52 -30.09 -9.80 14.29
CA THR A 52 -30.01 -8.67 15.22
C THR A 52 -31.44 -8.25 15.62
N PRO A 53 -31.77 -8.08 16.92
CA PRO A 53 -33.06 -7.54 17.35
C PRO A 53 -33.15 -6.03 17.08
N PRO A 54 -34.37 -5.46 16.96
CA PRO A 54 -34.55 -4.06 16.64
C PRO A 54 -34.25 -3.20 17.88
N TRP A 55 -33.31 -2.27 17.74
CA TRP A 55 -33.02 -1.27 18.78
C TRP A 55 -33.68 0.05 18.44
N THR A 56 -34.65 0.40 19.27
CA THR A 56 -35.29 1.70 19.43
C THR A 56 -34.26 2.72 19.94
N GLN A 57 -34.22 3.91 19.32
CA GLN A 57 -33.41 5.03 19.78
C GLN A 57 -33.93 5.60 21.10
N PRO A 58 -33.02 6.05 21.98
CA PRO A 58 -33.26 7.27 22.72
C PRO A 58 -32.16 8.32 22.52
N SER A 59 -32.60 9.55 22.72
CA SER A 59 -31.98 10.84 22.46
C SER A 59 -30.64 11.11 23.15
N ARG A 60 -29.74 11.69 22.34
CA ARG A 60 -28.83 12.81 22.61
C ARG A 60 -28.53 13.11 24.10
N ARG A 61 -27.38 12.59 24.57
CA ARG A 61 -26.57 13.27 25.59
C ARG A 61 -25.14 13.42 25.06
N GLN A 62 -24.72 14.68 24.91
CA GLN A 62 -23.33 15.05 24.70
C GLN A 62 -22.50 14.47 25.86
N ARG A 63 -21.66 13.49 25.54
CA ARG A 63 -20.56 13.03 26.40
C ARG A 63 -19.29 13.59 25.81
N THR A 64 -18.60 14.43 26.58
CA THR A 64 -17.20 14.78 26.39
C THR A 64 -16.39 13.49 26.25
N THR A 65 -15.82 13.27 25.07
CA THR A 65 -14.94 12.13 24.80
C THR A 65 -13.60 12.41 25.47
N CYS A 66 -13.42 11.94 26.70
CA CYS A 66 -12.10 11.70 27.24
C CYS A 66 -11.43 10.64 26.35
N LYS A 67 -10.47 11.06 25.50
CA LYS A 67 -9.57 10.14 24.80
C LYS A 67 -8.93 9.25 25.88
N ALA A 68 -9.24 7.95 25.86
CA ALA A 68 -8.51 6.99 26.68
C ALA A 68 -7.01 7.09 26.33
N PRO A 69 -6.10 7.06 27.32
CA PRO A 69 -4.68 7.09 27.05
C PRO A 69 -4.32 5.90 26.16
N SER A 70 -3.66 6.19 25.05
CA SER A 70 -3.28 5.17 24.08
C SER A 70 -2.13 4.34 24.66
N VAL A 71 -2.41 3.10 25.06
CA VAL A 71 -1.42 2.24 25.73
C VAL A 71 -0.35 1.82 24.71
N ILE A 72 0.90 2.17 24.98
CA ILE A 72 2.05 1.70 24.21
C ILE A 72 2.20 0.19 24.43
N SER A 73 2.16 -0.58 23.36
CA SER A 73 2.40 -2.02 23.39
C SER A 73 3.90 -2.30 23.56
N SER A 74 4.28 -2.75 24.75
CA SER A 74 5.64 -3.21 25.03
C SER A 74 6.06 -4.37 24.12
N TYR A 75 5.10 -5.23 23.74
CA TYR A 75 5.32 -6.31 22.78
C TYR A 75 5.72 -5.78 21.40
N LEU A 76 4.94 -4.86 20.82
CA LEU A 76 5.24 -4.31 19.49
C LEU A 76 6.57 -3.55 19.49
N LYS A 77 6.81 -2.74 20.53
CA LYS A 77 8.08 -2.04 20.71
C LYS A 77 9.26 -3.00 20.74
N GLY A 78 9.20 -4.03 21.60
CA GLY A 78 10.26 -5.01 21.72
C GLY A 78 10.47 -5.85 20.46
N LYS A 79 9.40 -6.19 19.73
CA LYS A 79 9.47 -6.88 18.44
C LYS A 79 10.22 -6.03 17.41
N TYR A 80 9.71 -4.85 17.08
CA TYR A 80 10.26 -4.04 15.98
C TYR A 80 11.68 -3.57 16.27
N GLN A 81 12.02 -3.32 17.54
CA GLN A 81 13.41 -3.00 17.91
C GLN A 81 14.38 -4.15 17.63
N LYS A 82 13.97 -5.41 17.80
CA LYS A 82 14.81 -6.58 17.49
C LYS A 82 14.99 -6.81 15.99
N GLU A 83 14.06 -6.32 15.17
CA GLU A 83 14.13 -6.47 13.71
C GLU A 83 15.03 -5.44 13.03
N LEU A 84 15.43 -4.35 13.72
CA LEU A 84 16.26 -3.28 13.13
C LEU A 84 17.57 -3.80 12.52
N ALA A 85 18.22 -4.79 13.14
CA ALA A 85 19.45 -5.37 12.60
C ALA A 85 19.20 -6.14 11.28
N ALA A 86 18.07 -6.86 11.18
CA ALA A 86 17.69 -7.55 9.96
C ALA A 86 17.30 -6.56 8.85
N ILE A 87 16.63 -5.46 9.21
CA ILE A 87 16.31 -4.38 8.28
C ILE A 87 17.58 -3.76 7.72
N GLU A 88 18.53 -3.35 8.57
CA GLU A 88 19.79 -2.74 8.09
C GLU A 88 20.62 -3.72 7.25
N SER A 89 20.63 -5.01 7.58
CA SER A 89 21.31 -6.02 6.78
C SER A 89 20.65 -6.26 5.41
N THR A 90 19.32 -6.14 5.33
CA THR A 90 18.56 -6.43 4.10
C THR A 90 18.42 -5.19 3.22
N TYR A 91 18.27 -4.02 3.83
CA TYR A 91 18.14 -2.71 3.20
C TYR A 91 19.20 -1.76 3.79
N PRO A 92 20.47 -1.86 3.34
CA PRO A 92 21.55 -1.06 3.91
C PRO A 92 21.34 0.44 3.75
N GLY A 93 21.71 1.20 4.78
CA GLY A 93 21.53 2.65 4.82
C GLY A 93 20.11 3.09 5.18
N THR A 94 19.31 2.19 5.78
CA THR A 94 17.98 2.55 6.27
C THR A 94 18.12 3.53 7.44
N GLN A 95 17.50 4.69 7.32
CA GLN A 95 17.51 5.68 8.41
C GLN A 95 16.38 5.38 9.40
N VAL A 96 16.71 5.46 10.69
CA VAL A 96 15.78 5.13 11.78
C VAL A 96 15.63 6.33 12.71
N TRP A 97 14.40 6.78 12.94
CA TRP A 97 14.10 7.77 13.98
C TRP A 97 13.21 7.15 15.05
N HIS A 98 13.70 7.14 16.28
CA HIS A 98 12.94 6.67 17.43
C HIS A 98 12.02 7.77 17.96
N GLN A 99 10.78 7.41 18.24
CA GLN A 99 9.83 8.24 18.96
C GLN A 99 9.24 7.44 20.13
N GLU A 100 8.61 8.12 21.08
CA GLU A 100 7.98 7.46 22.24
C GLU A 100 6.92 6.44 21.80
N LYS A 101 6.11 6.81 20.80
CA LYS A 101 4.93 6.06 20.34
C LYS A 101 5.18 5.17 19.12
N GLY A 102 6.41 5.06 18.64
CA GLY A 102 6.75 4.27 17.46
C GLY A 102 8.14 4.57 16.93
N LEU A 103 8.39 4.17 15.69
CA LEU A 103 9.60 4.53 14.96
C LEU A 103 9.28 4.89 13.52
N TRP A 104 10.17 5.66 12.91
CA TRP A 104 10.16 5.91 11.48
C TRP A 104 11.32 5.18 10.82
N LEU A 105 11.07 4.64 9.64
CA LEU A 105 12.08 4.09 8.75
C LEU A 105 12.07 4.90 7.45
N MET A 106 13.23 5.29 6.95
CA MET A 106 13.39 5.73 5.57
C MET A 106 14.30 4.74 4.86
N THR A 107 13.72 3.99 3.93
CA THR A 107 14.33 2.84 3.27
C THR A 107 14.46 3.10 1.77
N GLU A 108 15.63 2.82 1.19
CA GLU A 108 15.81 2.83 -0.26
C GLU A 108 15.65 1.42 -0.85
N SER A 109 14.96 1.33 -1.98
CA SER A 109 14.77 0.10 -2.75
C SER A 109 15.19 0.34 -4.20
N SER A 110 16.05 -0.53 -4.72
CA SER A 110 16.66 -0.37 -6.04
C SER A 110 15.75 -0.80 -7.19
N LEU A 111 14.73 -1.61 -6.90
CA LEU A 111 13.77 -2.24 -7.82
C LEU A 111 14.38 -3.19 -8.84
N LEU A 112 15.34 -2.73 -9.65
CA LEU A 112 15.99 -3.49 -10.71
C LEU A 112 17.51 -3.23 -10.68
N PRO A 113 18.33 -4.19 -11.16
CA PRO A 113 19.77 -3.97 -11.29
C PRO A 113 20.09 -2.78 -12.19
N ASP A 114 21.17 -2.06 -11.86
CA ASP A 114 21.79 -1.04 -12.69
C ASP A 114 20.89 0.14 -13.12
N GLN A 115 19.85 0.44 -12.33
CA GLN A 115 18.98 1.60 -12.57
C GLN A 115 19.40 2.83 -11.79
N CYS A 116 19.36 3.99 -12.45
CA CYS A 116 19.59 5.30 -11.84
C CYS A 116 18.38 5.82 -11.04
N ARG A 117 17.28 5.06 -10.95
CA ARG A 117 16.08 5.42 -10.21
C ARG A 117 15.83 4.39 -9.12
N LYS A 118 15.60 4.88 -7.91
CA LYS A 118 15.25 4.09 -6.72
C LYS A 118 13.87 4.50 -6.20
N ALA A 119 13.24 3.62 -5.46
CA ALA A 119 12.11 3.97 -4.59
C ALA A 119 12.64 4.29 -3.18
N ILE A 120 12.10 5.34 -2.56
CA ILE A 120 12.22 5.62 -1.14
C ILE A 120 10.89 5.34 -0.49
N PHE A 121 10.91 4.62 0.63
CA PHE A 121 9.77 4.44 1.50
C PHE A 121 10.01 5.15 2.82
N LEU A 122 9.11 6.07 3.18
CA LEU A 122 9.03 6.60 4.53
C LEU A 122 7.93 5.85 5.27
N THR A 123 8.29 5.01 6.25
CA THR A 123 7.38 4.11 6.95
C THR A 123 7.25 4.51 8.42
N ALA A 124 6.03 4.82 8.85
CA ALA A 124 5.66 5.05 10.23
C ALA A 124 5.19 3.75 10.89
N ILE A 125 5.91 3.30 11.92
CA ILE A 125 5.63 2.06 12.64
C ILE A 125 5.18 2.41 14.07
N PRO A 126 3.86 2.44 14.34
CA PRO A 126 3.36 2.74 15.68
C PRO A 126 3.56 1.54 16.64
N TYR A 127 3.84 1.84 17.90
CA TYR A 127 3.78 0.87 19.01
C TYR A 127 2.41 0.84 19.68
N VAL A 128 1.48 1.67 19.21
CA VAL A 128 0.22 1.96 19.88
C VAL A 128 -0.91 1.33 19.09
N TRP A 129 -1.68 0.45 19.74
CA TRP A 129 -2.92 -0.08 19.16
C TRP A 129 -4.05 0.96 19.26
N PRO A 130 -4.95 1.11 18.26
CA PRO A 130 -5.12 0.30 17.06
C PRO A 130 -4.42 0.85 15.80
N TYR A 131 -3.42 1.73 15.93
CA TYR A 131 -2.79 2.33 14.75
C TYR A 131 -2.06 1.28 13.91
N THR A 132 -2.25 1.35 12.60
CA THR A 132 -1.60 0.51 11.61
C THR A 132 -0.31 1.15 11.11
N ILE A 133 0.59 0.34 10.56
CA ILE A 133 1.77 0.85 9.87
C ILE A 133 1.29 1.62 8.63
N ARG A 134 1.91 2.77 8.36
CA ARG A 134 1.69 3.55 7.14
C ARG A 134 3.01 3.81 6.45
N SER A 135 3.02 3.78 5.12
CA SER A 135 4.23 4.04 4.33
C SER A 135 3.90 4.95 3.15
N TRP A 136 4.83 5.80 2.74
CA TRP A 136 4.69 6.64 1.54
C TRP A 136 5.88 6.41 0.62
N GLY A 137 5.60 6.21 -0.66
CA GLY A 137 6.60 5.92 -1.69
C GLY A 137 6.98 7.13 -2.52
N PHE A 138 8.28 7.30 -2.78
CA PHE A 138 8.82 8.37 -3.62
C PHE A 138 9.87 7.83 -4.59
N TRP A 139 9.84 8.24 -5.84
CA TRP A 139 10.95 8.08 -6.77
C TRP A 139 12.10 9.00 -6.37
N LYS A 140 13.31 8.45 -6.29
CA LYS A 140 14.56 9.21 -6.22
C LYS A 140 15.37 8.94 -7.48
N ASP A 141 15.56 9.98 -8.26
CA ASP A 141 16.50 9.95 -9.36
C ASP A 141 17.90 10.27 -8.83
N VAL A 142 18.85 9.34 -9.04
CA VAL A 142 20.22 9.46 -8.55
C VAL A 142 20.96 10.62 -9.20
N LEU A 143 20.62 10.98 -10.44
CA LEU A 143 21.27 12.06 -11.18
C LEU A 143 20.69 13.43 -10.83
N LEU A 144 19.37 13.50 -10.64
CA LEU A 144 18.69 14.77 -10.40
C LEU A 144 18.55 15.11 -8.91
N ALA A 145 18.83 14.16 -8.01
CA ALA A 145 18.65 14.26 -6.56
C ALA A 145 17.25 14.78 -6.14
N LYS A 146 16.25 14.61 -7.00
CA LYS A 146 14.87 15.04 -6.76
C LYS A 146 14.03 13.83 -6.39
N ALA A 147 13.22 14.02 -5.36
CA ALA A 147 12.23 13.07 -4.93
C ALA A 147 10.84 13.44 -5.47
N GLN A 148 10.12 12.47 -6.02
CA GLN A 148 8.76 12.64 -6.53
C GLN A 148 7.86 11.55 -5.97
N TRP A 149 6.67 11.89 -5.49
CA TRP A 149 5.73 10.89 -4.99
C TRP A 149 5.34 9.87 -6.09
N ILE A 150 5.34 8.59 -5.73
CA ILE A 150 4.87 7.48 -6.57
C ILE A 150 3.34 7.53 -6.51
N GLY A 151 2.69 7.81 -7.65
CA GLY A 151 1.33 8.34 -7.76
C GLY A 151 0.18 7.55 -7.09
N PRO A 152 -1.08 7.94 -7.33
CA PRO A 152 -2.22 7.57 -6.47
C PRO A 152 -2.64 6.10 -6.53
N ARG A 153 -2.20 5.33 -7.52
CA ARG A 153 -2.65 3.95 -7.72
C ARG A 153 -2.24 3.07 -6.53
N HIS A 154 -3.19 2.31 -5.98
CA HIS A 154 -2.97 1.47 -4.80
C HIS A 154 -2.39 2.26 -3.62
N THR A 155 -3.02 3.39 -3.29
CA THR A 155 -2.75 4.16 -2.07
C THR A 155 -4.03 4.35 -1.25
N ASN A 156 -3.89 4.43 0.07
CA ASN A 156 -4.97 4.65 1.02
C ASN A 156 -5.52 6.08 0.88
N PHE A 157 -6.82 6.18 1.07
CA PHE A 157 -7.50 7.45 1.29
C PHE A 157 -7.49 7.78 2.79
N PRO A 158 -7.31 9.05 3.19
CA PRO A 158 -7.06 10.21 2.35
C PRO A 158 -5.57 10.55 2.15
N ASP A 159 -4.66 9.86 2.83
CA ASP A 159 -3.30 10.37 3.06
C ASP A 159 -2.26 9.91 2.03
N GLY A 160 -2.67 9.16 1.00
CA GLY A 160 -1.76 8.70 -0.05
C GLY A 160 -0.69 7.72 0.44
N SER A 161 -0.86 7.13 1.63
CA SER A 161 -0.01 6.04 2.09
C SER A 161 -0.23 4.80 1.23
N ILE A 162 0.74 3.91 1.13
CA ILE A 162 0.68 2.73 0.27
C ILE A 162 -0.41 1.77 0.74
N CYS A 163 -1.24 1.31 -0.19
CA CYS A 163 -2.20 0.23 0.01
C CYS A 163 -1.80 -0.94 -0.91
N ALA A 164 -0.82 -1.73 -0.48
CA ALA A 164 -0.21 -2.79 -1.29
C ALA A 164 -0.71 -4.20 -0.97
N PHE A 165 -1.54 -4.35 0.05
CA PHE A 165 -2.17 -5.60 0.46
C PHE A 165 -3.42 -5.30 1.28
N GLU A 166 -4.39 -6.20 1.24
CA GLU A 166 -5.61 -6.12 2.03
C GLU A 166 -5.37 -6.81 3.39
N PRO A 167 -5.59 -6.16 4.55
CA PRO A 167 -5.37 -6.80 5.85
C PRO A 167 -6.10 -8.14 6.07
N THR A 168 -7.13 -8.43 5.26
CA THR A 168 -7.90 -9.67 5.29
C THR A 168 -7.42 -10.74 4.30
N ASP A 169 -6.43 -10.45 3.44
CA ASP A 169 -5.86 -11.40 2.47
C ASP A 169 -4.64 -12.18 3.00
N GLU A 170 -4.28 -11.95 4.27
CA GLU A 170 -3.16 -12.60 4.97
C GLU A 170 -1.78 -12.38 4.32
N SER A 171 -1.63 -11.45 3.36
CA SER A 171 -0.33 -11.15 2.72
C SER A 171 0.68 -10.58 3.73
N TRP A 172 0.21 -9.85 4.75
CA TRP A 172 1.05 -9.40 5.86
C TRP A 172 0.22 -9.05 7.10
N SER A 173 0.78 -9.34 8.27
CA SER A 173 0.23 -8.98 9.57
C SER A 173 1.31 -8.42 10.50
N HIS A 174 0.90 -7.78 11.60
CA HIS A 174 1.82 -7.31 12.65
C HIS A 174 2.64 -8.44 13.32
N LYS A 175 2.41 -9.72 12.99
CA LYS A 175 3.22 -10.85 13.43
C LYS A 175 4.37 -11.15 12.46
N ASP A 176 4.24 -10.77 11.21
CA ASP A 176 5.23 -10.97 10.15
C ASP A 176 6.32 -9.89 10.21
N SER A 177 7.42 -10.10 9.50
CA SER A 177 8.59 -9.22 9.63
C SER A 177 8.38 -7.88 8.92
N ILE A 178 9.06 -6.83 9.39
CA ILE A 178 9.10 -5.54 8.68
C ILE A 178 9.85 -5.66 7.35
N VAL A 179 10.80 -6.60 7.23
CA VAL A 179 11.49 -6.87 5.96
C VAL A 179 10.50 -7.34 4.89
N GLU A 180 9.62 -8.30 5.21
CA GLU A 180 8.57 -8.76 4.29
C GLU A 180 7.63 -7.61 3.89
N LEU A 181 7.31 -6.70 4.82
CA LEU A 181 6.52 -5.51 4.52
C LEU A 181 7.22 -4.58 3.51
N LEU A 182 8.53 -4.35 3.69
CA LEU A 182 9.34 -3.55 2.77
C LEU A 182 9.49 -4.23 1.39
N ASP A 183 9.51 -5.56 1.34
CA ASP A 183 9.50 -6.32 0.09
C ASP A 183 8.16 -6.15 -0.66
N ILE A 184 7.04 -6.15 0.07
CA ILE A 184 5.72 -5.85 -0.51
C ILE A 184 5.66 -4.43 -1.06
N TYR A 185 6.16 -3.43 -0.32
CA TYR A 185 6.25 -2.05 -0.83
C TYR A 185 7.18 -1.93 -2.03
N THR A 186 8.29 -2.67 -2.05
CA THR A 186 9.21 -2.77 -3.18
C THR A 186 8.49 -3.32 -4.41
N LEU A 187 7.70 -4.38 -4.27
CA LEU A 187 6.91 -4.93 -5.37
C LEU A 187 5.84 -3.92 -5.86
N TRP A 188 5.16 -3.23 -4.95
CA TRP A 188 4.22 -2.16 -5.29
C TRP A 188 4.88 -1.07 -6.13
N ALA A 189 6.07 -0.59 -5.73
CA ALA A 189 6.81 0.39 -6.50
C ALA A 189 7.22 -0.16 -7.87
N LEU A 190 7.67 -1.41 -7.96
CA LEU A 190 7.95 -2.04 -9.26
C LEU A 190 6.70 -2.07 -10.17
N ARG A 191 5.50 -2.35 -9.64
CA ARG A 191 4.26 -2.31 -10.42
C ARG A 191 3.97 -0.91 -10.96
N HIS A 192 4.22 0.14 -10.16
CA HIS A 192 4.18 1.53 -10.64
C HIS A 192 5.22 1.80 -11.73
N PHE A 193 6.44 1.30 -11.57
CA PHE A 193 7.49 1.45 -12.59
C PHE A 193 7.11 0.74 -13.91
N HIS A 194 6.48 -0.42 -13.82
CA HIS A 194 5.90 -1.11 -14.97
C HIS A 194 4.76 -0.29 -15.60
N LEU A 195 3.87 0.31 -14.79
CA LEU A 195 2.79 1.17 -15.25
C LEU A 195 3.33 2.39 -16.01
N GLU A 196 4.35 3.07 -15.48
CA GLU A 196 4.99 4.22 -16.14
C GLU A 196 5.60 3.84 -17.50
N PHE A 197 6.25 2.67 -17.58
CA PHE A 197 6.98 2.28 -18.78
C PHE A 197 6.08 1.64 -19.86
N PHE A 198 5.14 0.79 -19.46
CA PHE A 198 4.30 0.01 -20.38
C PHE A 198 2.85 0.52 -20.46
N GLY A 199 2.48 1.55 -19.70
CA GLY A 199 1.13 2.13 -19.71
C GLY A 199 0.04 1.19 -19.16
N ARG A 200 0.44 0.16 -18.40
CA ARG A 200 -0.47 -0.80 -17.76
C ARG A 200 0.04 -1.30 -16.42
N TRP A 201 -0.88 -1.51 -15.49
CA TRP A 201 -0.64 -2.20 -14.23
C TRP A 201 -0.45 -3.71 -14.49
N PRO A 202 0.65 -4.32 -13.99
CA PRO A 202 0.83 -5.76 -14.08
C PRO A 202 0.17 -6.49 -12.91
N GLY A 203 -0.43 -7.64 -13.20
CA GLY A 203 -1.03 -8.51 -12.20
C GLY A 203 -2.43 -8.12 -11.75
N ARG A 204 -2.89 -8.82 -10.72
CA ARG A 204 -4.21 -8.61 -10.13
C ARG A 204 -4.24 -7.31 -9.32
N GLN A 205 -5.44 -6.77 -9.24
CA GLN A 205 -5.78 -5.59 -8.46
C GLN A 205 -7.24 -5.71 -8.03
N VAL A 206 -7.60 -5.04 -6.95
CA VAL A 206 -8.93 -5.00 -6.36
C VAL A 206 -9.31 -3.53 -6.21
N VAL A 207 -10.23 -3.13 -7.07
CA VAL A 207 -10.73 -1.78 -7.25
C VAL A 207 -12.25 -1.85 -7.14
N HIS A 208 -12.76 -1.61 -5.93
CA HIS A 208 -14.16 -1.84 -5.59
C HIS A 208 -15.11 -0.86 -6.29
N TYR A 209 -14.67 0.37 -6.54
CA TYR A 209 -15.51 1.43 -7.08
C TYR A 209 -15.45 1.47 -8.61
N SER A 210 -16.61 1.58 -9.25
CA SER A 210 -16.70 1.65 -10.71
C SER A 210 -15.99 2.89 -11.26
N TYR A 211 -16.10 4.02 -10.55
CA TYR A 211 -15.44 5.27 -10.90
C TYR A 211 -13.92 5.09 -10.98
N GLU A 212 -13.32 4.54 -9.92
CA GLU A 212 -11.89 4.25 -9.86
C GLU A 212 -11.45 3.29 -10.98
N ARG A 213 -12.24 2.23 -11.25
CA ARG A 213 -11.96 1.34 -12.40
C ARG A 213 -11.98 2.08 -13.72
N MET A 214 -12.96 2.94 -13.96
CA MET A 214 -13.05 3.70 -15.21
C MET A 214 -11.90 4.70 -15.38
N THR A 215 -11.40 5.28 -14.29
CA THR A 215 -10.37 6.31 -14.35
C THR A 215 -8.95 5.75 -14.32
N GLU A 216 -8.74 4.58 -13.70
CA GLU A 216 -7.41 4.03 -13.51
C GLU A 216 -7.13 2.84 -14.42
N LEU A 217 -8.08 1.92 -14.63
CA LEU A 217 -7.77 0.67 -15.33
C LEU A 217 -7.68 0.87 -16.85
N ASN A 218 -6.65 0.26 -17.43
CA ASN A 218 -6.52 0.09 -18.88
C ASN A 218 -7.29 -1.17 -19.33
N ASP A 219 -7.84 -1.13 -20.54
CA ASP A 219 -8.58 -2.23 -21.19
C ASP A 219 -7.86 -3.58 -21.15
N SER A 220 -6.52 -3.56 -21.24
CA SER A 220 -5.66 -4.74 -21.28
C SER A 220 -5.23 -5.27 -19.91
N GLU A 221 -5.60 -4.60 -18.82
CA GLU A 221 -5.31 -5.02 -17.45
C GLU A 221 -6.32 -6.07 -16.99
N LEU A 222 -5.92 -6.91 -16.03
CA LEU A 222 -6.87 -7.77 -15.33
C LEU A 222 -7.93 -6.92 -14.64
N CYS A 223 -9.18 -7.36 -14.71
CA CYS A 223 -10.29 -6.59 -14.16
C CYS A 223 -10.19 -6.46 -12.64
N GLY A 224 -10.27 -5.23 -12.13
CA GLY A 224 -10.15 -4.92 -10.71
C GLY A 224 -11.36 -5.32 -9.85
N CYS A 225 -12.36 -6.00 -10.39
CA CYS A 225 -13.59 -6.29 -9.65
C CYS A 225 -13.42 -7.41 -8.60
N GLY A 226 -12.21 -7.98 -8.49
CA GLY A 226 -11.92 -9.16 -7.69
C GLY A 226 -12.43 -10.45 -8.30
N ASN A 227 -13.60 -10.46 -8.95
CA ASN A 227 -14.35 -11.69 -9.28
C ASN A 227 -14.04 -12.34 -10.64
N SER A 228 -13.01 -11.90 -11.37
CA SER A 228 -12.72 -12.40 -12.72
C SER A 228 -11.23 -12.41 -13.01
N THR A 229 -10.81 -13.35 -13.86
CA THR A 229 -9.48 -13.40 -14.47
C THR A 229 -9.45 -12.75 -15.86
N GLN A 230 -10.60 -12.25 -16.34
CA GLN A 230 -10.71 -11.58 -17.62
C GLN A 230 -10.11 -10.17 -17.58
N LYS A 231 -9.86 -9.62 -18.76
CA LYS A 231 -9.42 -8.23 -18.90
C LYS A 231 -10.55 -7.26 -18.57
N TYR A 232 -10.20 -6.05 -18.12
CA TYR A 232 -11.19 -5.03 -17.74
C TYR A 232 -12.20 -4.76 -18.87
N LYS A 233 -11.71 -4.65 -20.11
CA LYS A 233 -12.54 -4.46 -21.32
C LYS A 233 -13.62 -5.54 -21.48
N GLU A 234 -13.30 -6.77 -21.12
CA GLU A 234 -14.15 -7.95 -21.31
C GLU A 234 -15.08 -8.21 -20.12
N CYS A 235 -14.76 -7.67 -18.94
CA CYS A 235 -15.46 -7.99 -17.70
C CYS A 235 -16.42 -6.88 -17.25
N CYS A 236 -15.87 -5.74 -16.78
CA CYS A 236 -16.67 -4.69 -16.13
C CYS A 236 -16.83 -3.44 -16.98
N LYS A 237 -15.97 -3.18 -17.97
CA LYS A 237 -15.95 -1.89 -18.69
C LYS A 237 -17.30 -1.47 -19.27
N THR A 238 -17.99 -2.37 -19.98
CA THR A 238 -19.31 -2.05 -20.56
C THR A 238 -20.34 -1.72 -19.49
N LYS A 239 -20.33 -2.44 -18.36
CA LYS A 239 -21.25 -2.18 -17.23
C LYS A 239 -20.91 -0.86 -16.55
N ASP A 240 -19.63 -0.60 -16.30
CA ASP A 240 -19.16 0.60 -15.64
C ASP A 240 -19.47 1.86 -16.47
N ILE A 241 -19.24 1.84 -17.80
CA ILE A 241 -19.53 2.97 -18.69
C ILE A 241 -21.03 3.27 -18.82
N ALA A 242 -21.89 2.27 -18.65
CA ALA A 242 -23.34 2.45 -18.66
C ALA A 242 -23.87 3.13 -17.38
N LEU A 243 -23.06 3.26 -16.32
CA LEU A 243 -23.45 3.95 -15.10
C LEU A 243 -23.40 5.47 -15.26
N ASN A 244 -24.15 6.17 -14.41
CA ASN A 244 -24.07 7.63 -14.31
C ASN A 244 -22.74 8.02 -13.66
N LYS A 245 -21.78 8.48 -14.49
CA LYS A 245 -20.44 8.87 -14.05
C LYS A 245 -20.41 9.90 -12.92
N ILE A 246 -21.34 10.86 -12.92
CA ILE A 246 -21.40 11.91 -11.88
C ILE A 246 -21.83 11.29 -10.54
N ALA A 247 -22.79 10.37 -10.56
CA ALA A 247 -23.23 9.68 -9.35
C ALA A 247 -22.13 8.76 -8.79
N GLU A 248 -21.42 8.04 -9.67
CA GLU A 248 -20.32 7.17 -9.25
C GLU A 248 -19.10 7.97 -8.74
N MET A 249 -18.80 9.12 -9.35
CA MET A 249 -17.80 10.07 -8.83
C MET A 249 -18.19 10.57 -7.44
N ALA A 250 -19.43 11.05 -7.25
CA ALA A 250 -19.89 11.54 -5.96
C ALA A 250 -19.86 10.44 -4.88
N ARG A 251 -20.17 9.18 -5.25
CA ARG A 251 -20.08 8.03 -4.35
C ARG A 251 -18.63 7.73 -3.97
N PHE A 252 -17.72 7.79 -4.95
CA PHE A 252 -16.30 7.61 -4.72
C PHE A 252 -15.78 8.74 -3.82
N ASP A 253 -16.04 10.00 -4.12
CA ASP A 253 -15.67 11.15 -3.30
C ASP A 253 -16.20 11.04 -1.87
N ALA A 254 -17.45 10.61 -1.69
CA ALA A 254 -18.02 10.40 -0.36
C ALA A 254 -17.28 9.29 0.42
N TYR A 255 -16.83 8.24 -0.26
CA TYR A 255 -16.02 7.17 0.36
C TYR A 255 -14.60 7.64 0.70
N THR A 256 -13.99 8.42 -0.19
CA THR A 256 -12.61 8.87 -0.07
C THR A 256 -12.47 10.15 0.76
N GLY A 257 -13.59 10.72 1.22
CA GLY A 257 -13.64 11.99 1.94
C GLY A 257 -13.27 13.19 1.06
N GLY A 258 -13.46 13.09 -0.26
CA GLY A 258 -13.03 14.10 -1.25
C GLY A 258 -11.51 14.23 -1.37
N SER A 259 -10.75 13.24 -0.88
CA SER A 259 -9.30 13.31 -0.88
C SER A 259 -8.69 12.99 -2.24
N GLN A 260 -7.60 13.72 -2.54
CA GLN A 260 -6.76 13.50 -3.71
C GLN A 260 -5.76 12.34 -3.56
N ARG A 261 -5.75 11.62 -2.41
CA ARG A 261 -4.75 10.59 -2.06
C ARG A 261 -3.32 11.09 -2.13
N ILE A 262 -3.06 12.30 -1.68
CA ILE A 262 -1.73 12.89 -1.72
C ILE A 262 -1.04 12.78 -0.36
N PRO A 263 0.29 12.54 -0.31
CA PRO A 263 1.04 12.56 0.94
C PRO A 263 0.85 13.90 1.66
N PRO A 264 0.70 13.89 3.01
CA PRO A 264 0.68 15.11 3.79
C PRO A 264 1.94 15.93 3.54
N LYS A 265 1.83 17.27 3.59
CA LYS A 265 2.97 18.17 3.37
C LYS A 265 4.17 17.84 4.29
N ALA A 266 3.90 17.46 5.54
CA ALA A 266 4.92 17.04 6.48
C ALA A 266 5.72 15.81 6.01
N ILE A 267 5.07 14.87 5.32
CA ILE A 267 5.74 13.70 4.74
C ILE A 267 6.61 14.11 3.55
N VAL A 268 6.11 14.98 2.69
CA VAL A 268 6.87 15.50 1.53
C VAL A 268 8.13 16.24 2.00
N LYS A 269 8.03 17.05 3.05
CA LYS A 269 9.18 17.78 3.61
C LYS A 269 10.29 16.86 4.10
N VAL A 270 9.96 15.78 4.81
CA VAL A 270 10.97 14.81 5.27
C VAL A 270 11.79 14.28 4.09
N ILE A 271 11.11 13.95 2.99
CA ILE A 271 11.76 13.36 1.82
C ILE A 271 12.56 14.39 1.01
N VAL A 272 12.00 15.58 0.79
CA VAL A 272 12.60 16.61 -0.08
C VAL A 272 13.62 17.46 0.67
N GLU A 273 13.32 17.84 1.90
CA GLU A 273 14.11 18.76 2.73
C GLU A 273 15.02 18.00 3.71
N GLN A 274 14.93 16.66 3.79
CA GLN A 274 15.67 15.79 4.71
C GLN A 274 15.46 16.18 6.19
N GLU A 275 14.29 16.72 6.52
CA GLU A 275 13.90 17.05 7.89
C GLU A 275 13.62 15.80 8.74
N ALA A 276 13.65 15.97 10.06
CA ALA A 276 13.19 14.91 10.97
C ALA A 276 11.69 14.64 10.79
N PRO A 277 11.25 13.36 10.87
CA PRO A 277 9.86 13.02 10.65
C PRO A 277 8.93 13.56 11.74
N PRO A 278 7.67 13.89 11.38
CA PRO A 278 6.69 14.40 12.34
C PRO A 278 6.36 13.37 13.43
N CYS A 279 5.69 13.80 14.49
CA CYS A 279 5.20 12.88 15.52
C CYS A 279 4.20 11.88 14.91
N ILE A 280 4.42 10.58 15.13
CA ILE A 280 3.56 9.50 14.58
C ILE A 280 2.10 9.73 14.91
N SER A 281 1.76 10.17 16.12
CA SER A 281 0.35 10.40 16.49
C SER A 281 -0.33 11.49 15.67
N THR A 282 0.42 12.47 15.16
CA THR A 282 -0.12 13.52 14.28
C THR A 282 -0.49 12.92 12.92
N ILE A 283 0.36 12.04 12.39
CA ILE A 283 0.14 11.41 11.09
C ILE A 283 -0.96 10.34 11.13
N MET A 284 -1.03 9.56 12.22
CA MET A 284 -2.04 8.51 12.38
C MET A 284 -3.47 9.04 12.62
N SER A 285 -3.62 10.36 12.78
CA SER A 285 -4.90 11.03 12.97
C SER A 285 -5.52 11.56 11.66
N TYR A 286 -4.81 11.47 10.53
CA TYR A 286 -5.37 11.69 9.19
C TYR A 286 -6.14 10.46 8.73
#